data_AF-A0A259Q2X1-F1
#
_entry.id   AF-A0A259Q2X1-F1
#
_cell.length_a   1.000
_cell.length_b   1.000
_cell.length_c   1.000
_cell.angle_alpha   90.00
_cell.angle_beta   90.00
_cell.angle_gamma   90.00
#
_symmetry.space_group_name_H-M   'P 1'
#
loop_
_entity.id
_entity.type
_entity.pdbx_description
1 polymer ?
#
loop_
_entity_poly.entity_id
_entity_poly.type
_entity_poly.pdbx_seq_one_letter_code
_entity_poly.pdbx_strand_id
1 'polypeptide(L)'
;MSLRFYIPPTEATLAPGLLTLPAATAKHVKVLRLKEGEPVAVFDGTGGEWSGEVIDPQTLLLRTHHAVEREADVRVMLAVGMPANERMDALVEKAVELGVAAIQPLITRRSVLRLQGERAQRRVAHWQGVAIAACEQCGRNRVPEVAPVATLSDWLQHLGND
;
A
#
# COMPACT_ATOMS: atom_id res chain seq x y z
N MET A 1 13.35 11.19 -11.12
CA MET A 1 12.57 10.09 -10.50
C MET A 1 11.11 10.45 -10.72
N SER A 2 10.36 9.63 -11.45
CA SER A 2 8.93 9.89 -11.68
C SER A 2 8.13 9.59 -10.42
N LEU A 3 7.09 10.38 -10.16
CA LEU A 3 6.16 10.09 -9.07
C LEU A 3 5.34 8.85 -9.41
N ARG A 4 4.98 8.08 -8.37
CA ARG A 4 4.34 6.77 -8.51
C ARG A 4 2.99 6.81 -7.81
N PHE A 5 1.98 6.20 -8.42
CA PHE A 5 0.63 6.12 -7.88
C PHE A 5 0.13 4.68 -7.88
N TYR A 6 -0.39 4.25 -6.74
CA TYR A 6 -1.11 2.99 -6.65
C TYR A 6 -2.58 3.20 -7.02
N ILE A 7 -3.10 2.38 -7.94
CA ILE A 7 -4.54 2.33 -8.25
C ILE A 7 -4.96 0.85 -8.26
N PRO A 8 -5.76 0.38 -7.29
CA PRO A 8 -6.14 -1.01 -7.22
C PRO A 8 -7.08 -1.40 -8.39
N PRO A 9 -7.07 -2.68 -8.83
CA PRO A 9 -7.94 -3.15 -9.91
C PRO A 9 -9.44 -2.97 -9.63
N THR A 10 -9.83 -2.84 -8.35
CA THR A 10 -11.21 -2.57 -7.92
C THR A 10 -11.67 -1.15 -8.23
N GLU A 11 -10.76 -0.21 -8.46
CA GLU A 11 -11.07 1.19 -8.79
C GLU A 11 -10.90 1.49 -10.28
N ALA A 12 -9.88 0.93 -10.93
CA ALA A 12 -9.68 1.04 -12.38
C ALA A 12 -8.81 -0.09 -12.94
N THR A 13 -9.01 -0.43 -14.21
CA THR A 13 -8.11 -1.32 -14.97
C THR A 13 -7.05 -0.50 -15.68
N LEU A 14 -5.77 -0.85 -15.51
CA LEU A 14 -4.65 -0.18 -16.19
C LEU A 14 -4.45 -0.74 -17.59
N ALA A 15 -4.42 0.14 -18.58
CA ALA A 15 -4.28 -0.17 -20.00
C ALA A 15 -3.66 1.04 -20.73
N PRO A 16 -3.10 0.88 -21.95
CA PRO A 16 -2.54 2.01 -22.69
C PRO A 16 -3.68 2.96 -23.10
N GLY A 17 -3.45 4.26 -22.97
CA GLY A 17 -4.44 5.31 -23.25
C GLY A 17 -4.77 6.18 -22.04
N LEU A 18 -5.90 6.87 -22.12
CA LEU A 18 -6.35 7.78 -21.06
C LEU A 18 -6.92 6.99 -19.87
N LEU A 19 -6.45 7.34 -18.68
CA LEU A 19 -6.90 6.83 -17.40
C LEU A 19 -7.52 7.96 -16.59
N THR A 20 -8.82 7.86 -16.33
CA THR A 20 -9.49 8.72 -15.34
C THR A 20 -9.08 8.28 -13.94
N LEU A 21 -8.55 9.20 -13.16
CA LEU A 21 -8.05 8.94 -11.82
C LEU A 21 -9.20 8.75 -10.82
N PRO A 22 -9.11 7.75 -9.93
CA PRO A 22 -9.94 7.70 -8.74
C PRO A 22 -9.78 8.95 -7.88
N ALA A 23 -10.80 9.26 -7.07
CA ALA A 23 -10.87 10.51 -6.30
C ALA A 23 -9.65 10.72 -5.37
N ALA A 24 -9.16 9.65 -4.75
CA ALA A 24 -7.98 9.71 -3.87
C ALA A 24 -6.71 10.08 -4.65
N THR A 25 -6.47 9.42 -5.79
CA THR A 25 -5.29 9.67 -6.64
C THR A 25 -5.36 11.04 -7.30
N ALA A 26 -6.53 11.47 -7.78
CA ALA A 26 -6.74 12.82 -8.31
C ALA A 26 -6.44 13.91 -7.25
N LYS A 27 -6.85 13.67 -6.00
CA LYS A 27 -6.50 14.56 -4.88
C LYS A 27 -4.99 14.57 -4.63
N HIS A 28 -4.32 13.42 -4.69
CA HIS A 28 -2.87 13.32 -4.50
C HIS A 28 -2.12 14.11 -5.59
N VAL A 29 -2.48 13.93 -6.87
CA VAL A 29 -1.94 14.70 -8.01
C VAL A 29 -2.10 16.22 -7.79
N LYS A 30 -3.28 16.67 -7.34
CA LYS A 30 -3.53 18.08 -7.01
C LYS A 30 -2.67 18.61 -5.87
N VAL A 31 -2.49 17.81 -4.81
CA VAL A 31 -1.65 18.18 -3.65
C VAL A 31 -0.19 18.33 -4.07
N LEU A 32 0.30 17.43 -4.93
CA LEU A 32 1.66 17.48 -5.49
C LEU A 32 1.81 18.59 -6.55
N ARG A 33 0.70 19.18 -7.01
CA ARG A 33 0.65 20.26 -8.01
C ARG A 33 1.31 19.87 -9.34
N LEU A 34 1.14 18.62 -9.75
CA LEU A 34 1.70 18.13 -11.01
C LEU A 34 1.05 18.86 -12.19
N LYS A 35 1.88 19.23 -13.15
CA LYS A 35 1.47 19.91 -14.37
C LYS A 35 1.28 18.91 -15.50
N GLU A 36 0.52 19.34 -16.50
CA GLU A 36 0.40 18.64 -17.77
C GLU A 36 1.80 18.32 -18.35
N GLY A 37 1.96 17.11 -18.87
CA GLY A 37 3.20 16.58 -19.42
C GLY A 37 4.20 16.03 -18.39
N GLU A 38 3.95 16.18 -17.07
CA GLU A 38 4.87 15.63 -16.07
C GLU A 38 4.82 14.09 -16.06
N PRO A 39 5.99 13.42 -16.02
CA PRO A 39 6.06 11.96 -16.09
C PRO A 39 5.64 11.32 -14.77
N VAL A 40 4.83 10.28 -14.87
CA VAL A 40 4.32 9.49 -13.74
C VAL A 40 4.44 8.00 -14.03
N ALA A 41 4.40 7.20 -12.97
CA ALA A 41 4.23 5.76 -13.07
C ALA A 41 3.00 5.32 -12.26
N VAL A 42 2.29 4.31 -12.75
CA VAL A 42 1.09 3.77 -12.11
C VAL A 42 1.21 2.26 -11.98
N PHE A 43 0.87 1.71 -10.83
CA PHE A 43 0.89 0.27 -10.57
C PHE A 43 -0.37 -0.13 -9.81
N ASP A 44 -0.77 -1.40 -9.94
CA ASP A 44 -2.04 -1.92 -9.40
C ASP A 44 -1.86 -3.03 -8.37
N GLY A 45 -0.64 -3.32 -7.97
CA GLY A 45 -0.36 -4.38 -6.98
C GLY A 45 -0.23 -5.78 -7.59
N THR A 46 -0.51 -5.94 -8.89
CA THR A 46 -0.44 -7.24 -9.57
C THR A 46 0.95 -7.57 -10.12
N GLY A 47 1.90 -6.62 -9.98
CA GLY A 47 3.25 -6.68 -10.53
C GLY A 47 3.40 -5.77 -11.74
N GLY A 48 4.63 -5.33 -12.01
CA GLY A 48 4.88 -4.35 -13.07
C GLY A 48 4.32 -2.95 -12.79
N GLU A 49 4.46 -2.07 -13.77
CA GLU A 49 3.99 -0.68 -13.72
C GLU A 49 3.80 -0.11 -15.13
N TRP A 50 2.96 0.91 -15.25
CA TRP A 50 2.77 1.69 -16.46
C TRP A 50 3.49 3.03 -16.34
N SER A 51 4.30 3.38 -17.34
CA SER A 51 4.81 4.75 -17.48
C SER A 51 3.82 5.60 -18.27
N GLY A 52 3.64 6.85 -17.84
CA GLY A 52 2.73 7.80 -18.48
C GLY A 52 3.06 9.24 -18.14
N GLU A 53 2.13 10.12 -18.45
CA GLU A 53 2.21 11.56 -18.16
C GLU A 53 0.86 12.11 -17.69
N VAL A 54 0.91 13.20 -16.91
CA VAL A 54 -0.29 13.93 -16.49
C VAL A 54 -0.88 14.64 -17.71
N ILE A 55 -2.18 14.48 -17.94
CA ILE A 55 -2.93 15.29 -18.93
C ILE A 55 -3.62 16.44 -18.22
N ASP A 56 -4.28 16.14 -17.10
CA ASP A 56 -4.92 17.11 -16.24
C ASP A 56 -4.99 16.56 -14.80
N PRO A 57 -5.47 17.33 -13.80
CA PRO A 57 -5.53 16.87 -12.41
C PRO A 57 -6.44 15.67 -12.12
N GLN A 58 -7.18 15.16 -13.11
CA GLN A 58 -8.06 13.99 -13.06
C GLN A 58 -7.71 12.92 -14.10
N THR A 59 -6.77 13.17 -15.01
CA THR A 59 -6.50 12.26 -16.13
C THR A 59 -5.00 12.06 -16.34
N LEU A 60 -4.60 10.79 -16.51
CA LEU A 60 -3.27 10.41 -16.95
C LEU A 60 -3.32 9.78 -18.34
N LEU A 61 -2.24 9.91 -19.11
CA LEU A 61 -2.02 9.13 -20.33
C LEU A 61 -1.00 8.03 -20.04
N LEU A 62 -1.44 6.77 -19.99
CA LEU A 62 -0.58 5.61 -19.87
C LEU A 62 -0.05 5.18 -21.24
N ARG A 63 1.26 4.91 -21.33
CA ARG A 63 1.94 4.59 -22.59
C ARG A 63 2.45 3.15 -22.62
N THR A 64 3.44 2.83 -21.78
CA THR A 64 4.18 1.57 -21.84
C THR A 64 4.06 0.82 -20.53
N HIS A 65 3.78 -0.47 -20.60
CA HIS A 65 3.85 -1.38 -19.46
C HIS A 65 5.27 -1.93 -19.30
N HIS A 66 5.79 -1.89 -18.08
CA HIS A 66 7.06 -2.44 -17.67
C HIS A 66 6.81 -3.57 -16.70
N ALA A 67 7.12 -4.81 -17.10
CA ALA A 67 6.98 -6.01 -16.27
C ALA A 67 8.12 -6.11 -15.23
N VAL A 68 8.30 -5.08 -14.41
CA VAL A 68 9.34 -5.02 -13.38
C VAL A 68 8.80 -5.62 -12.08
N GLU A 69 9.53 -6.59 -11.54
CA GLU A 69 9.28 -7.14 -10.21
C GLU A 69 10.34 -6.62 -9.23
N ARG A 70 9.89 -6.15 -8.07
CA ARG A 70 10.77 -5.58 -7.01
C ARG A 70 10.56 -6.25 -5.66
N GLU A 71 9.83 -7.36 -5.63
CA GLU A 71 9.63 -8.17 -4.43
C GLU A 71 10.79 -9.13 -4.18
N ALA A 72 10.98 -9.49 -2.91
CA ALA A 72 11.94 -10.51 -2.52
C ALA A 72 11.43 -11.92 -2.91
N ASP A 73 12.35 -12.82 -3.23
CA ASP A 73 12.03 -14.22 -3.54
C ASP A 73 11.40 -14.97 -2.35
N VAL A 74 11.67 -14.49 -1.12
CA VAL A 74 11.14 -15.06 0.12
C VAL A 74 9.99 -14.19 0.63
N ARG A 75 8.81 -14.80 0.77
CA ARG A 75 7.65 -14.15 1.39
C ARG A 75 7.78 -14.14 2.91
N VAL A 76 7.93 -12.95 3.48
CA VAL A 76 7.96 -12.73 4.93
C VAL A 76 6.66 -12.09 5.39
N MET A 77 5.96 -12.73 6.33
CA MET A 77 4.87 -12.09 7.09
C MET A 77 5.40 -11.60 8.43
N LEU A 78 5.18 -10.31 8.73
CA LEU A 78 5.54 -9.73 10.02
C LEU A 78 4.33 -9.72 10.95
N ALA A 79 4.29 -10.70 11.86
CA ALA A 79 3.34 -10.69 12.96
C ALA A 79 3.93 -9.91 14.14
N VAL A 80 3.25 -8.83 14.54
CA VAL A 80 3.81 -7.88 15.50
C VAL A 80 2.82 -7.52 16.59
N GLY A 81 3.27 -7.64 17.85
CA GLY A 81 2.56 -7.07 18.99
C GLY A 81 2.52 -5.55 18.84
N MET A 82 1.32 -4.98 18.70
CA MET A 82 1.18 -3.55 18.36
C MET A 82 1.92 -2.67 19.38
N PRO A 83 2.86 -1.82 18.91
CA PRO A 83 3.62 -0.96 19.81
C PRO A 83 2.74 0.12 20.42
N ALA A 84 3.08 0.55 21.63
CA ALA A 84 2.50 1.75 22.23
C ALA A 84 3.05 3.02 21.54
N ASN A 85 2.33 4.13 21.69
CA ASN A 85 2.79 5.49 21.31
C ASN A 85 2.95 5.74 19.80
N GLU A 86 2.01 5.27 18.98
CA GLU A 86 1.91 5.64 17.55
C GLU A 86 3.10 5.24 16.67
N ARG A 87 4.00 4.39 17.15
CA ARG A 87 5.16 3.88 16.38
C ARG A 87 4.79 2.91 15.26
N MET A 88 3.52 2.51 15.18
CA MET A 88 3.06 1.54 14.20
C MET A 88 3.20 2.06 12.77
N ASP A 89 3.03 3.36 12.54
CA ASP A 89 3.16 3.96 11.20
C ASP A 89 4.59 3.81 10.67
N ALA A 90 5.58 4.20 11.48
CA ALA A 90 7.00 4.02 11.13
C ALA A 90 7.38 2.53 10.98
N LEU A 91 6.79 1.64 11.78
CA LEU A 91 7.01 0.21 11.64
C LEU A 91 6.48 -0.31 10.30
N VAL A 92 5.25 0.07 9.93
CA VAL A 92 4.63 -0.33 8.66
C VAL A 92 5.46 0.20 7.49
N GLU A 93 5.81 1.48 7.50
CA GLU A 93 6.67 2.10 6.49
C GLU A 93 7.97 1.32 6.29
N LYS A 94 8.72 1.07 7.37
CA LYS A 94 10.01 0.38 7.27
C LYS A 94 9.88 -1.11 6.95
N ALA A 95 8.85 -1.78 7.43
CA ALA A 95 8.59 -3.17 7.04
C ALA A 95 8.27 -3.27 5.54
N VAL A 96 7.52 -2.31 4.98
CA VAL A 96 7.25 -2.24 3.54
C VAL A 96 8.53 -1.98 2.74
N GLU A 97 9.34 -1.00 3.13
CA GLU A 97 10.63 -0.70 2.48
C GLU A 97 11.58 -1.91 2.48
N LEU A 98 11.54 -2.72 3.54
CA LEU A 98 12.35 -3.94 3.67
C LEU A 98 11.75 -5.17 2.96
N GLY A 99 10.62 -5.02 2.26
CA GLY A 99 10.05 -6.09 1.43
C GLY A 99 9.13 -7.07 2.16
N VAL A 100 8.48 -6.67 3.27
CA VAL A 100 7.47 -7.53 3.92
C VAL A 100 6.33 -7.84 2.95
N ALA A 101 5.87 -9.09 2.92
CA ALA A 101 4.75 -9.51 2.08
C ALA A 101 3.38 -9.23 2.73
N ALA A 102 3.31 -9.28 4.06
CA ALA A 102 2.10 -8.98 4.82
C ALA A 102 2.43 -8.60 6.28
N ILE A 103 1.57 -7.82 6.92
CA ILE A 103 1.71 -7.42 8.32
C ILE A 103 0.48 -7.89 9.10
N GLN A 104 0.69 -8.62 10.19
CA GLN A 104 -0.35 -9.03 11.13
C GLN A 104 -0.21 -8.26 12.45
N PRO A 105 -1.05 -7.25 12.71
CA PRO A 105 -1.08 -6.57 14.00
C PRO A 105 -1.71 -7.48 15.07
N LEU A 106 -1.04 -7.62 16.22
CA LEU A 106 -1.45 -8.50 17.31
C LEU A 106 -1.68 -7.76 18.62
N ILE A 107 -2.76 -8.13 19.31
CA ILE A 107 -2.96 -7.86 20.73
C ILE A 107 -2.32 -9.00 21.53
N THR A 108 -1.32 -8.66 22.33
CA THR A 108 -0.59 -9.61 23.19
C THR A 108 -0.86 -9.33 24.66
N ARG A 109 -0.43 -10.22 25.55
CA ARG A 109 -0.66 -10.10 27.00
C ARG A 109 -0.22 -8.76 27.59
N ARG A 110 0.86 -8.16 27.08
CA ARG A 110 1.43 -6.89 27.57
C ARG A 110 1.08 -5.68 26.69
N SER A 111 0.20 -5.86 25.69
CA SER A 111 -0.25 -4.77 24.84
C SER A 111 -1.09 -3.78 25.65
N VAL A 112 -0.63 -2.53 25.69
CA VAL A 112 -1.36 -1.41 26.33
C VAL A 112 -2.51 -0.95 25.43
N LEU A 113 -2.27 -0.95 24.11
CA LEU A 113 -3.27 -0.58 23.12
C LEU A 113 -4.26 -1.73 22.89
N ARG A 114 -5.52 -1.53 23.26
CA ARG A 114 -6.61 -2.44 22.93
C ARG A 114 -7.55 -1.77 21.94
N LEU A 115 -7.38 -2.11 20.67
CA LEU A 115 -8.28 -1.69 19.59
C LEU A 115 -9.32 -2.78 19.37
N GLN A 116 -10.59 -2.40 19.29
CA GLN A 116 -11.70 -3.31 18.97
C GLN A 116 -12.72 -2.59 18.09
N GLY A 117 -13.54 -3.37 17.38
CA GLY A 117 -14.62 -2.88 16.52
C GLY A 117 -14.13 -1.86 15.48
N GLU A 118 -14.94 -0.82 15.24
CA GLU A 118 -14.63 0.22 14.26
C GLU A 118 -13.27 0.91 14.48
N ARG A 119 -12.83 1.05 15.73
CA ARG A 119 -11.56 1.72 16.01
C ARG A 119 -10.37 0.92 15.50
N ALA A 120 -10.45 -0.42 15.56
CA ALA A 120 -9.44 -1.30 14.98
C ALA A 120 -9.46 -1.21 13.45
N GLN A 121 -10.64 -1.25 12.84
CA GLN A 121 -10.80 -1.14 11.39
C GLN A 121 -10.24 0.18 10.84
N ARG A 122 -10.53 1.31 11.48
CA ARG A 122 -9.99 2.62 11.07
C ARG A 122 -8.46 2.68 11.18
N ARG A 123 -7.87 2.04 12.20
CA ARG A 123 -6.40 1.97 12.34
C ARG A 123 -5.77 1.06 11.30
N VAL A 124 -6.38 -0.08 10.99
CA VAL A 124 -5.93 -0.95 9.91
C VAL A 124 -5.99 -0.23 8.56
N ALA A 125 -7.10 0.46 8.25
CA ALA A 125 -7.23 1.25 7.03
C ALA A 125 -6.17 2.37 6.93
N HIS A 126 -5.87 3.04 8.05
CA HIS A 126 -4.80 4.02 8.14
C HIS A 126 -3.43 3.40 7.83
N TRP A 127 -3.10 2.27 8.45
CA TRP A 127 -1.84 1.55 8.19
C TRP A 127 -1.73 1.01 6.77
N GLN A 128 -2.84 0.57 6.18
CA GLN A 128 -2.88 0.21 4.77
C GLN A 128 -2.52 1.41 3.89
N GLY A 129 -3.01 2.60 4.22
CA GLY A 129 -2.59 3.86 3.57
C GLY A 129 -1.09 4.14 3.71
N VAL A 130 -0.50 3.91 4.89
CA VAL A 130 0.95 4.02 5.10
C VAL A 130 1.72 3.01 4.24
N ALA A 131 1.25 1.77 4.15
CA ALA A 131 1.86 0.74 3.30
C ALA A 131 1.82 1.11 1.81
N ILE A 132 0.71 1.68 1.34
CA ILE A 132 0.57 2.18 -0.05
C ILE A 132 1.59 3.29 -0.30
N ALA A 133 1.64 4.31 0.56
CA ALA A 133 2.57 5.44 0.41
C ALA A 133 4.04 4.98 0.44
N ALA A 134 4.37 4.00 1.30
CA ALA A 134 5.69 3.41 1.32
C ALA A 134 6.02 2.67 0.02
N CYS A 135 5.08 1.95 -0.60
CA CYS A 135 5.29 1.32 -1.91
C CYS A 135 5.50 2.34 -3.04
N GLU A 136 4.69 3.42 -3.04
CA GLU A 136 4.86 4.54 -3.97
C GLU A 136 6.25 5.15 -3.85
N GLN A 137 6.78 5.29 -2.63
CA GLN A 137 8.10 5.89 -2.38
C GLN A 137 9.26 4.93 -2.68
N CYS A 138 9.21 3.69 -2.20
CA CYS A 138 10.32 2.74 -2.29
C CYS A 138 10.38 1.99 -3.63
N GLY A 139 9.34 2.11 -4.45
CA GLY A 139 9.30 1.51 -5.79
C GLY A 139 8.63 0.15 -5.85
N ARG A 140 8.18 -0.43 -4.74
CA ARG A 140 7.47 -1.71 -4.77
C ARG A 140 6.23 -1.65 -5.65
N ASN A 141 5.98 -2.75 -6.36
CA ASN A 141 4.85 -2.90 -7.28
C ASN A 141 3.74 -3.79 -6.69
N ARG A 142 3.94 -4.33 -5.49
CA ARG A 142 2.94 -5.08 -4.72
C ARG A 142 2.78 -4.44 -3.35
N VAL A 143 1.55 -4.02 -3.04
CA VAL A 143 1.23 -3.45 -1.73
C VAL A 143 1.00 -4.60 -0.74
N PRO A 144 1.75 -4.68 0.37
CA PRO A 144 1.51 -5.70 1.37
C PRO A 144 0.18 -5.43 2.10
N GLU A 145 -0.53 -6.51 2.41
CA GLU A 145 -1.75 -6.44 3.21
C GLU A 145 -1.40 -6.15 4.68
N VAL A 146 -2.14 -5.22 5.28
CA VAL A 146 -2.21 -5.07 6.74
C VAL A 146 -3.48 -5.76 7.22
N ALA A 147 -3.31 -6.94 7.81
CA ALA A 147 -4.42 -7.79 8.23
C ALA A 147 -5.24 -7.17 9.39
N PRO A 148 -6.49 -7.61 9.59
CA PRO A 148 -7.29 -7.23 10.75
C PRO A 148 -6.54 -7.53 12.07
N VAL A 149 -6.71 -6.65 13.06
CA VAL A 149 -6.14 -6.85 14.40
C VAL A 149 -6.68 -8.14 15.00
N ALA A 150 -5.80 -9.05 15.40
CA ALA A 150 -6.15 -10.30 16.06
C ALA A 150 -5.49 -10.40 17.45
N THR A 151 -6.00 -11.26 18.32
CA THR A 151 -5.22 -11.66 19.50
C THR A 151 -4.13 -12.65 19.08
N LEU A 152 -3.02 -12.71 19.83
CA LEU A 152 -1.97 -13.70 19.56
C LEU A 152 -2.52 -15.14 19.57
N SER A 153 -3.45 -15.45 20.49
CA SER A 153 -4.04 -16.78 20.59
C SER A 153 -4.87 -17.12 19.36
N ASP A 154 -5.75 -16.22 18.93
CA ASP A 154 -6.62 -16.45 17.77
C ASP A 154 -5.77 -16.60 16.50
N TRP A 155 -4.76 -15.75 16.33
CA TRP A 155 -3.88 -15.83 15.16
C TRP A 155 -3.10 -17.16 15.10
N LEU A 156 -2.53 -17.61 16.21
CA LEU A 156 -1.80 -18.89 16.26
C LEU A 156 -2.69 -20.10 15.95
N GLN A 157 -3.98 -20.06 16.29
CA GLN A 157 -4.92 -21.14 15.98
C GLN A 157 -5.23 -21.27 14.48
N HIS A 158 -5.07 -20.18 13.71
CA HIS A 158 -5.31 -20.17 12.28
C HIS A 158 -4.01 -20.28 11.45
N LEU A 159 -2.85 -20.36 12.12
CA LEU A 159 -1.55 -20.37 11.47
C LEU A 159 -1.29 -21.74 10.82
N GLY A 160 -1.14 -21.75 9.48
CA GLY A 160 -0.94 -22.97 8.69
C GLY A 160 -2.22 -23.56 8.06
N ASN A 161 -3.34 -22.84 8.11
CA ASN A 161 -4.57 -23.18 7.38
C ASN A 161 -4.65 -22.54 5.97
N ASP A 162 -3.56 -21.89 5.53
CA ASP A 162 -3.43 -21.24 4.21
C ASP A 162 -2.29 -21.87 3.40
#